data_AF-A0A7J8F790-F1
#
_entry.id   AF-A0A7J8F790-F1
#
_cell.length_a   1.000
_cell.length_b   1.000
_cell.length_c   1.000
_cell.angle_alpha   90.00
_cell.angle_beta   90.00
_cell.angle_gamma   90.00
#
_symmetry.space_group_name_H-M   'P 1'
#
loop_
_entity.id
_entity.type
_entity.pdbx_description
1 polymer ?
#
loop_
_entity_poly.entity_id
_entity_poly.type
_entity_poly.pdbx_seq_one_letter_code
_entity_poly.pdbx_strand_id
1 'polypeptide(L)'
;MSEENKKMEIQAKRVQARLDNLQRKYAFMTVQRLKANSHAAHETKSLKQEKVPASKTYKVPPNAQVYELLTVFMDWISDYHLRRLRSEEPGTDGEKLQLQLASQRNEIQERCVKLLPTMTEQLQWMPCVSARLHEPFAKFIYWSLRQLEAGALHSTMTATLRRLGEDIFRGVVTKGTQDTSLEHSLENKPKTAAFFRSSHLPLRFLSTLIVLKTVTQADYLAQAFDSLCLDLKTDEGKILFLEYQAVPVILSHLRISSKGLLPNVIDSLLQMTVESKSLQPFLDACSNTLFFRTCSVLLRAPKLDLQILEKLSIILQKLSKIKSNKKLFELFTLHLMLQEIQRTTHPEHAFLCINLNSTLFNLGLTKCGPLAPAAGH
;
A
#
# COMPACT_ATOMS: atom_id res chain seq x y z
N MET A 1 57.15 -2.09 2.55
CA MET A 1 56.60 -0.81 3.07
C MET A 1 55.89 0.08 2.04
N SER A 2 56.12 -0.03 0.72
CA SER A 2 55.51 0.90 -0.27
C SER A 2 54.06 0.57 -0.65
N GLU A 3 53.68 -0.72 -0.70
CA GLU A 3 52.39 -1.15 -1.26
C GLU A 3 51.23 -1.06 -0.27
N GLU A 4 51.52 -1.27 1.01
CA GLU A 4 50.57 -1.13 2.12
C GLU A 4 50.23 0.34 2.38
N ASN A 5 51.23 1.23 2.29
CA ASN A 5 51.01 2.68 2.32
C ASN A 5 50.11 3.16 1.17
N LYS A 6 50.29 2.60 -0.04
CA LYS A 6 49.45 2.94 -1.20
C LYS A 6 47.99 2.51 -1.02
N LYS A 7 47.76 1.34 -0.40
CA LYS A 7 46.40 0.89 -0.02
C LYS A 7 45.77 1.79 1.04
N MET A 8 46.52 2.15 2.08
CA MET A 8 46.05 3.08 3.10
C MET A 8 45.72 4.47 2.54
N GLU A 9 46.51 4.96 1.58
CA GLU A 9 46.26 6.25 0.94
C GLU A 9 44.98 6.26 0.08
N ILE A 10 44.71 5.16 -0.64
CA ILE A 10 43.46 5.00 -1.40
C ILE A 10 42.25 4.93 -0.46
N GLN A 11 42.39 4.21 0.66
CA GLN A 11 41.34 4.12 1.66
C GLN A 11 41.08 5.46 2.34
N ALA A 12 42.12 6.21 2.69
CA ALA A 12 42.02 7.56 3.24
C ALA A 12 41.31 8.52 2.27
N LYS A 13 41.67 8.53 0.99
CA LYS A 13 41.00 9.33 -0.05
C LYS A 13 39.51 8.97 -0.20
N ARG A 14 39.17 7.68 -0.09
CA ARG A 14 37.78 7.21 -0.17
C ARG A 14 36.96 7.61 1.05
N VAL A 15 37.55 7.58 2.24
CA VAL A 15 36.93 8.04 3.48
C VAL A 15 36.73 9.55 3.44
N GLN A 16 37.72 10.30 2.97
CA GLN A 16 37.63 11.75 2.80
C GLN A 16 36.51 12.15 1.83
N ALA A 17 36.42 11.50 0.66
CA ALA A 17 35.34 11.75 -0.29
C ALA A 17 33.94 11.43 0.27
N ARG A 18 33.84 10.42 1.15
CA ARG A 18 32.59 10.10 1.87
C ARG A 18 32.24 11.18 2.89
N LEU A 19 33.22 11.70 3.63
CA LEU A 19 33.04 12.79 4.58
C LEU A 19 32.57 14.06 3.88
N ASP A 20 33.20 14.43 2.76
CA ASP A 20 32.83 15.61 1.98
C ASP A 20 31.42 15.49 1.38
N ASN A 21 31.00 14.28 1.01
CA ASN A 21 29.64 14.01 0.54
C ASN A 21 28.61 14.15 1.69
N LEU A 22 28.93 13.60 2.86
CA LEU A 22 28.11 13.72 4.08
C LEU A 22 27.98 15.17 4.53
N GLN A 23 29.07 15.94 4.51
CA GLN A 23 29.06 17.37 4.84
C GLN A 23 28.22 18.17 3.86
N ARG A 24 28.33 17.90 2.55
CA ARG A 24 27.44 18.53 1.55
C ARG A 24 25.97 18.17 1.76
N LYS A 25 25.67 16.92 2.13
CA LYS A 25 24.30 16.48 2.45
C LYS A 25 23.77 17.15 3.71
N TYR A 26 24.61 17.31 4.74
CA TYR A 26 24.25 18.03 5.97
C TYR A 26 24.05 19.53 5.75
N ALA A 27 24.90 20.17 4.95
CA ALA A 27 24.75 21.57 4.56
C ALA A 27 23.45 21.78 3.76
N PHE A 28 23.15 20.89 2.82
CA PHE A 28 21.90 20.91 2.05
C PHE A 28 20.67 20.75 2.96
N MET A 29 20.68 19.78 3.88
CA MET A 29 19.60 19.60 4.86
C MET A 29 19.45 20.81 5.79
N THR A 30 20.55 21.42 6.23
CA THR A 30 20.54 22.60 7.09
C THR A 30 19.96 23.81 6.35
N VAL A 31 20.33 24.04 5.09
CA VAL A 31 19.75 25.10 4.25
C VAL A 31 18.25 24.86 4.01
N GLN A 32 17.84 23.60 3.80
CA GLN A 32 16.43 23.25 3.63
C GLN A 32 15.63 23.49 4.92
N ARG A 33 16.22 23.22 6.10
CA ARG A 33 15.62 23.49 7.42
C ARG A 33 15.54 24.98 7.72
N LEU A 34 16.54 25.77 7.33
CA LEU A 34 16.54 27.23 7.47
C LEU A 34 15.49 27.88 6.54
N LYS A 35 15.31 27.37 5.32
CA LYS A 35 14.21 27.80 4.42
C LYS A 35 12.83 27.42 4.97
N ALA A 36 12.67 26.25 5.59
CA ALA A 36 11.43 25.87 6.26
C ALA A 36 11.13 26.77 7.48
N ASN A 37 12.16 27.15 8.25
CA ASN A 37 12.00 28.03 9.40
C ASN A 37 11.78 29.52 9.03
N SER A 38 12.28 30.00 7.88
CA SER A 38 11.96 31.36 7.41
C SER A 38 10.50 31.51 6.99
N HIS A 39 9.86 30.42 6.55
CA HIS A 39 8.41 30.42 6.27
C HIS A 39 7.58 30.44 7.56
N ALA A 40 8.03 29.82 8.65
CA ALA A 40 7.37 29.89 9.95
C ALA A 40 7.56 31.24 10.67
N ALA A 41 8.68 31.93 10.44
CA ALA A 41 8.96 33.23 11.05
C ALA A 41 8.26 34.41 10.35
N HIS A 42 7.85 34.27 9.09
CA HIS A 42 7.13 35.32 8.35
C HIS A 42 5.64 35.39 8.69
N GLU A 43 5.06 34.40 9.38
CA GLU A 43 3.65 34.40 9.78
C GLU A 43 3.34 35.17 11.07
N THR A 44 4.35 35.61 11.85
CA THR A 44 4.12 36.24 13.17
C THR A 44 4.46 37.73 13.26
N LYS A 45 4.86 38.41 12.18
CA LYS A 45 5.07 39.86 12.17
C LYS A 45 4.62 40.53 10.87
N SER A 46 3.34 40.88 10.77
CA SER A 46 2.87 42.14 10.16
C SER A 46 1.35 42.31 10.30
N LEU A 47 0.89 42.63 11.52
CA LEU A 47 -0.24 43.54 11.64
C LEU A 47 0.29 44.95 11.32
N LYS A 48 0.01 45.45 10.12
CA LYS A 48 -0.13 46.89 9.84
C LYS A 48 -0.86 47.05 8.51
N GLN A 49 -1.96 47.79 8.57
CA GLN A 49 -2.81 48.13 7.43
C GLN A 49 -1.98 48.69 6.26
N GLU A 50 -2.07 48.06 5.09
CA GLU A 50 -1.80 48.73 3.84
C GLU A 50 -2.69 48.15 2.73
N LYS A 51 -3.07 49.03 1.81
CA LYS A 51 -4.21 48.98 0.90
C LYS A 51 -4.29 47.69 0.07
N VAL A 52 -5.52 47.20 -0.04
CA VAL A 52 -5.98 46.21 -1.02
C VAL A 52 -5.45 46.54 -2.42
N PRO A 53 -4.58 45.72 -3.04
CA PRO A 53 -4.63 45.54 -4.48
C PRO A 53 -5.80 44.60 -4.73
N ALA A 54 -6.79 45.07 -5.50
CA ALA A 54 -7.98 44.32 -5.84
C ALA A 54 -7.63 42.86 -6.14
N SER A 55 -8.15 41.96 -5.30
CA SER A 55 -8.08 40.53 -5.52
C SER A 55 -8.64 40.29 -6.91
N LYS A 56 -7.77 39.86 -7.84
CA LYS A 56 -8.25 39.22 -9.06
C LYS A 56 -9.16 38.11 -8.60
N THR A 57 -10.45 38.30 -8.82
CA THR A 57 -11.48 37.32 -8.56
C THR A 57 -11.08 36.11 -9.38
N TYR A 58 -10.51 35.09 -8.72
CA TYR A 58 -10.48 33.77 -9.31
C TYR A 58 -11.93 33.46 -9.57
N LYS A 59 -12.31 33.40 -10.86
CA LYS A 59 -13.61 32.90 -11.26
C LYS A 59 -13.71 31.53 -10.59
N VAL A 60 -14.57 31.42 -9.58
CA VAL A 60 -15.04 30.14 -9.06
C VAL A 60 -15.36 29.32 -10.31
N PRO A 61 -14.86 28.07 -10.43
CA PRO A 61 -15.17 27.26 -11.60
C PRO A 61 -16.68 27.33 -11.82
N PRO A 62 -17.16 27.68 -13.03
CA PRO A 62 -18.59 27.69 -13.29
C PRO A 62 -19.06 26.27 -12.95
N ASN A 63 -19.90 26.15 -11.90
CA ASN A 63 -20.41 24.91 -11.32
C ASN A 63 -19.63 24.24 -10.15
N ALA A 64 -19.23 24.99 -9.11
CA ALA A 64 -18.79 24.38 -7.84
C ALA A 64 -19.81 23.36 -7.26
N GLN A 65 -21.11 23.64 -7.39
CA GLN A 65 -22.20 22.75 -6.96
C GLN A 65 -22.24 21.41 -7.74
N VAL A 66 -21.86 21.40 -9.02
CA VAL A 66 -21.81 20.15 -9.81
C VAL A 66 -20.69 19.26 -9.30
N TYR A 67 -19.54 19.82 -8.93
CA TYR A 67 -18.45 19.03 -8.34
C TYR A 67 -18.81 18.51 -6.95
N GLU A 68 -19.56 19.27 -6.17
CA GLU A 68 -20.07 18.82 -4.87
C GLU A 68 -21.09 17.67 -5.04
N LEU A 69 -22.00 17.78 -6.00
CA LEU A 69 -22.92 16.71 -6.38
C LEU A 69 -22.18 15.47 -6.89
N LEU A 70 -21.15 15.64 -7.71
CA LEU A 70 -20.28 14.55 -8.19
C LEU A 70 -19.56 13.85 -7.05
N THR A 71 -19.05 14.60 -6.07
CA THR A 71 -18.47 14.02 -4.85
C THR A 71 -19.48 13.12 -4.14
N VAL A 72 -20.69 13.62 -3.90
CA VAL A 72 -21.76 12.84 -3.24
C VAL A 72 -22.08 11.57 -4.02
N PHE A 73 -22.19 11.64 -5.35
CA PHE A 73 -22.44 10.46 -6.17
C PHE A 73 -21.27 9.47 -6.16
N MET A 74 -20.02 9.95 -6.23
CA MET A 74 -18.84 9.08 -6.18
C MET A 74 -18.73 8.35 -4.84
N ASP A 75 -18.99 9.04 -3.73
CA ASP A 75 -18.99 8.41 -2.40
C ASP A 75 -20.13 7.41 -2.27
N TRP A 76 -21.36 7.77 -2.67
CA TRP A 76 -22.50 6.87 -2.63
C TRP A 76 -22.25 5.59 -3.44
N ILE A 77 -21.77 5.72 -4.68
CA ILE A 77 -21.48 4.56 -5.53
C ILE A 77 -20.33 3.72 -4.96
N SER A 78 -19.28 4.36 -4.47
CA SER A 78 -18.15 3.68 -3.85
C SER A 78 -18.57 2.83 -2.65
N ASP A 79 -19.31 3.44 -1.72
CA ASP A 79 -19.62 2.83 -0.43
C ASP A 79 -20.74 1.80 -0.51
N TYR A 80 -21.75 2.03 -1.36
CA TYR A 80 -22.92 1.16 -1.44
C TYR A 80 -22.85 0.12 -2.56
N HIS A 81 -22.29 0.47 -3.72
CA HIS A 81 -22.32 -0.41 -4.88
C HIS A 81 -20.99 -1.14 -5.10
N LEU A 82 -19.86 -0.43 -5.01
CA LEU A 82 -18.56 -1.04 -5.32
C LEU A 82 -17.98 -1.79 -4.11
N ARG A 83 -18.10 -1.26 -2.88
CA ARG A 83 -17.49 -1.88 -1.68
C ARG A 83 -18.12 -3.22 -1.24
N ARG A 84 -19.44 -3.40 -1.40
CA ARG A 84 -20.21 -4.50 -0.77
C ARG A 84 -20.06 -5.90 -1.42
N LEU A 85 -19.54 -6.00 -2.65
CA LEU A 85 -19.66 -7.22 -3.47
C LEU A 85 -18.74 -8.41 -3.09
N ARG A 86 -17.95 -8.32 -2.01
CA ARG A 86 -16.95 -9.37 -1.68
C ARG A 86 -17.19 -10.13 -0.37
N SER A 87 -18.28 -9.89 0.34
CA SER A 87 -18.50 -10.52 1.65
C SER A 87 -19.75 -11.38 1.65
N GLU A 88 -19.67 -12.62 1.18
CA GLU A 88 -20.46 -13.76 1.70
C GLU A 88 -19.67 -15.07 1.52
N GLU A 89 -19.34 -15.74 2.62
CA GLU A 89 -19.09 -17.19 2.59
C GLU A 89 -20.45 -17.90 2.50
N PRO A 90 -20.60 -18.95 1.68
CA PRO A 90 -21.89 -19.56 1.43
C PRO A 90 -22.36 -20.37 2.65
N GLY A 91 -23.47 -19.91 3.25
CA GLY A 91 -24.37 -20.78 4.00
C GLY A 91 -25.10 -21.72 3.05
N THR A 92 -25.42 -22.92 3.53
CA THR A 92 -25.81 -24.13 2.79
C THR A 92 -27.14 -24.08 2.02
N ASP A 93 -27.73 -22.91 1.79
CA ASP A 93 -28.97 -22.72 1.02
C ASP A 93 -28.81 -21.50 0.09
N GLY A 94 -28.39 -21.69 -1.18
CA GLY A 94 -28.02 -20.51 -1.96
C GLY A 94 -27.74 -20.59 -3.46
N GLU A 95 -28.01 -21.68 -4.19
CA GLU A 95 -27.66 -21.74 -5.62
C GLU A 95 -28.35 -20.63 -6.47
N LYS A 96 -29.62 -20.33 -6.16
CA LYS A 96 -30.38 -19.27 -6.88
C LYS A 96 -29.91 -17.86 -6.52
N LEU A 97 -29.53 -17.64 -5.24
CA LEU A 97 -28.97 -16.36 -4.78
C LEU A 97 -27.56 -16.14 -5.36
N GLN A 98 -26.74 -17.19 -5.42
CA GLN A 98 -25.39 -17.15 -5.99
C GLN A 98 -25.40 -16.80 -7.47
N LEU A 99 -26.35 -17.34 -8.25
CA LEU A 99 -26.50 -16.99 -9.67
C LEU A 99 -26.90 -15.53 -9.87
N GLN A 100 -27.78 -14.99 -9.02
CA GLN A 100 -28.16 -13.57 -9.07
C GLN A 100 -27.00 -12.65 -8.65
N LEU A 101 -26.27 -12.98 -7.60
CA LEU A 101 -25.07 -12.24 -7.19
C LEU A 101 -23.97 -12.29 -8.26
N ALA A 102 -23.74 -13.45 -8.89
CA ALA A 102 -22.78 -13.60 -9.97
C ALA A 102 -23.17 -12.75 -11.20
N SER A 103 -24.47 -12.70 -11.54
CA SER A 103 -24.98 -11.85 -12.62
C SER A 103 -24.77 -10.36 -12.33
N GLN A 104 -25.12 -9.89 -11.11
CA GLN A 104 -24.91 -8.49 -10.72
C GLN A 104 -23.43 -8.12 -10.71
N ARG A 105 -22.56 -9.05 -10.29
CA ARG A 105 -21.11 -8.87 -10.30
C ARG A 105 -20.57 -8.68 -11.71
N ASN A 106 -21.03 -9.49 -12.67
CA ASN A 106 -20.63 -9.38 -14.07
C ASN A 106 -21.05 -8.02 -14.66
N GLU A 107 -22.27 -7.55 -14.35
CA GLU A 107 -22.75 -6.25 -14.81
C GLU A 107 -21.91 -5.09 -14.25
N ILE A 108 -21.59 -5.12 -12.95
CA ILE A 108 -20.79 -4.07 -12.31
C ILE A 108 -19.36 -4.09 -12.86
N GLN A 109 -18.79 -5.26 -13.10
CA GLN A 109 -17.48 -5.39 -13.73
C GLN A 109 -17.47 -4.79 -15.14
N GLU A 110 -18.48 -5.06 -15.96
CA GLU A 110 -18.60 -4.48 -17.30
C GLU A 110 -18.68 -2.94 -17.25
N ARG A 111 -19.46 -2.40 -16.31
CA ARG A 111 -19.53 -0.95 -16.07
C ARG A 111 -18.16 -0.37 -15.66
N CYS A 112 -17.43 -1.04 -14.78
CA CYS A 112 -16.08 -0.62 -14.35
C CYS A 112 -15.09 -0.63 -15.53
N VAL A 113 -15.15 -1.65 -16.40
CA VAL A 113 -14.31 -1.76 -17.60
C VAL A 113 -14.55 -0.58 -18.55
N LYS A 114 -15.81 -0.17 -18.73
CA LYS A 114 -16.16 0.99 -19.56
C LYS A 114 -15.78 2.33 -18.92
N LEU A 115 -15.83 2.42 -17.60
CA LEU A 115 -15.65 3.69 -16.88
C LEU A 115 -14.18 4.06 -16.63
N LEU A 116 -13.31 3.08 -16.34
CA LEU A 116 -11.91 3.34 -16.02
C LEU A 116 -11.12 4.08 -17.12
N PRO A 117 -11.32 3.83 -18.43
CA PRO A 117 -10.70 4.65 -19.48
C PRO A 117 -11.10 6.13 -19.37
N THR A 118 -12.40 6.40 -19.22
CA THR A 118 -12.92 7.76 -19.04
C THR A 118 -12.34 8.41 -17.79
N MET A 119 -12.27 7.67 -16.67
CA MET A 119 -11.65 8.16 -15.44
C MET A 119 -10.16 8.47 -15.63
N THR A 120 -9.44 7.68 -16.42
CA THR A 120 -8.03 7.92 -16.75
C THR A 120 -7.85 9.21 -17.55
N GLU A 121 -8.78 9.52 -18.46
CA GLU A 121 -8.79 10.79 -19.19
C GLU A 121 -9.14 11.97 -18.28
N GLN A 122 -10.16 11.82 -17.42
CA GLN A 122 -10.55 12.85 -16.47
C GLN A 122 -9.47 13.16 -15.43
N LEU A 123 -8.64 12.17 -15.08
CA LEU A 123 -7.51 12.36 -14.17
C LEU A 123 -6.59 13.50 -14.66
N GLN A 124 -6.41 13.68 -15.97
CA GLN A 124 -5.53 14.71 -16.55
C GLN A 124 -6.02 16.14 -16.28
N TRP A 125 -7.31 16.30 -15.99
CA TRP A 125 -7.94 17.59 -15.70
C TRP A 125 -8.04 17.89 -14.21
N MET A 126 -7.71 16.92 -13.34
CA MET A 126 -7.73 17.10 -11.88
C MET A 126 -6.92 18.27 -11.33
N PRO A 127 -5.80 18.71 -11.92
CA PRO A 127 -5.11 19.91 -11.45
C PRO A 127 -5.93 21.21 -11.59
N CYS A 128 -6.95 21.21 -12.47
CA CYS A 128 -7.84 22.34 -12.71
C CYS A 128 -9.14 22.28 -11.89
N VAL A 129 -9.42 21.18 -11.20
CA VAL A 129 -10.65 20.96 -10.45
C VAL A 129 -10.38 21.13 -8.95
N SER A 130 -11.45 21.41 -8.18
CA SER A 130 -11.38 21.53 -6.72
C SER A 130 -10.66 20.34 -6.07
N ALA A 131 -9.70 20.61 -5.20
CA ALA A 131 -8.98 19.59 -4.44
C ALA A 131 -9.91 18.70 -3.58
N ARG A 132 -11.11 19.19 -3.23
CA ARG A 132 -12.14 18.42 -2.52
C ARG A 132 -12.64 17.20 -3.31
N LEU A 133 -12.50 17.20 -4.63
CA LEU A 133 -12.92 16.08 -5.47
C LEU A 133 -11.83 15.00 -5.58
N HIS A 134 -10.57 15.31 -5.26
CA HIS A 134 -9.45 14.40 -5.52
C HIS A 134 -9.55 13.08 -4.75
N GLU A 135 -9.97 13.13 -3.49
CA GLU A 135 -10.19 11.93 -2.67
C GLU A 135 -11.39 11.09 -3.15
N PRO A 136 -12.62 11.65 -3.28
CA PRO A 136 -13.75 10.90 -3.83
C PRO A 136 -13.44 10.27 -5.19
N PHE A 137 -12.72 10.99 -6.05
CA PHE A 137 -12.28 10.50 -7.36
C PHE A 137 -11.31 9.33 -7.26
N ALA A 138 -10.28 9.43 -6.41
CA ALA A 138 -9.32 8.34 -6.16
C ALA A 138 -10.01 7.13 -5.51
N LYS A 139 -10.91 7.35 -4.54
CA LYS A 139 -11.70 6.32 -3.87
C LYS A 139 -12.55 5.54 -4.89
N PHE A 140 -13.23 6.27 -5.76
CA PHE A 140 -14.05 5.68 -6.82
C PHE A 140 -13.21 4.86 -7.82
N ILE A 141 -12.06 5.37 -8.24
CA ILE A 141 -11.11 4.62 -9.09
C ILE A 141 -10.69 3.33 -8.39
N TYR A 142 -10.23 3.43 -7.14
CA TYR A 142 -9.76 2.28 -6.38
C TYR A 142 -10.83 1.19 -6.29
N TRP A 143 -12.06 1.55 -5.91
CA TRP A 143 -13.15 0.58 -5.78
C TRP A 143 -13.59 0.00 -7.13
N SER A 144 -13.51 0.77 -8.21
CA SER A 144 -13.74 0.28 -9.57
C SER A 144 -12.69 -0.76 -9.97
N LEU A 145 -11.41 -0.48 -9.68
CA LEU A 145 -10.32 -1.44 -9.89
C LEU A 145 -10.54 -2.73 -9.08
N ARG A 146 -11.07 -2.63 -7.87
CA ARG A 146 -11.36 -3.79 -6.99
C ARG A 146 -12.40 -4.75 -7.56
N GLN A 147 -13.26 -4.29 -8.47
CA GLN A 147 -14.21 -5.13 -9.19
C GLN A 147 -13.57 -5.93 -10.32
N LEU A 148 -12.42 -5.50 -10.82
CA LEU A 148 -11.70 -6.24 -11.86
C LEU A 148 -11.07 -7.50 -11.25
N GLU A 149 -11.59 -8.67 -11.62
CA GLU A 149 -10.94 -9.96 -11.37
C GLU A 149 -9.76 -10.16 -12.32
N ALA A 150 -8.78 -10.98 -11.90
CA ALA A 150 -7.73 -11.46 -12.78
C ALA A 150 -8.32 -12.47 -13.79
N GLY A 151 -8.93 -11.96 -14.86
CA GLY A 151 -9.55 -12.72 -15.94
C GLY A 151 -9.37 -12.04 -17.30
N ALA A 152 -9.99 -12.57 -18.35
CA ALA A 152 -9.81 -12.10 -19.74
C ALA A 152 -10.17 -10.61 -19.96
N LEU A 153 -11.07 -10.03 -19.14
CA LEU A 153 -11.39 -8.60 -19.20
C LEU A 153 -10.31 -7.70 -18.59
N HIS A 154 -9.48 -8.21 -17.67
CA HIS A 154 -8.38 -7.45 -17.11
C HIS A 154 -7.20 -7.37 -18.07
N SER A 155 -6.96 -8.40 -18.89
CA SER A 155 -5.85 -8.40 -19.85
C SER A 155 -6.04 -7.36 -20.96
N THR A 156 -7.28 -7.13 -21.40
CA THR A 156 -7.60 -6.10 -22.41
C THR A 156 -7.36 -4.68 -21.91
N MET A 157 -7.43 -4.44 -20.59
CA MET A 157 -7.25 -3.11 -19.99
C MET A 157 -5.82 -2.81 -19.54
N THR A 158 -4.87 -3.72 -19.74
CA THR A 158 -3.51 -3.62 -19.17
C THR A 158 -2.85 -2.25 -19.44
N ALA A 159 -2.95 -1.73 -20.66
CA ALA A 159 -2.36 -0.43 -21.02
C ALA A 159 -3.05 0.74 -20.30
N THR A 160 -4.38 0.74 -20.21
CA THR A 160 -5.17 1.76 -19.51
C THR A 160 -4.84 1.76 -18.02
N LEU A 161 -4.83 0.59 -17.39
CA LEU A 161 -4.51 0.44 -15.97
C LEU A 161 -3.09 0.93 -15.67
N ARG A 162 -2.12 0.51 -16.49
CA ARG A 162 -0.73 0.95 -16.34
C ARG A 162 -0.61 2.47 -16.44
N ARG A 163 -1.23 3.09 -17.46
CA ARG A 163 -1.25 4.55 -17.63
C ARG A 163 -1.88 5.25 -16.43
N LEU A 164 -3.02 4.77 -15.95
CA LEU A 164 -3.71 5.30 -14.78
C LEU A 164 -2.80 5.29 -13.54
N GLY A 165 -2.12 4.17 -13.28
CA GLY A 165 -1.18 4.03 -12.18
C GLY A 165 0.04 4.95 -12.31
N GLU A 166 0.60 5.07 -13.51
CA GLU A 166 1.73 5.97 -13.81
C GLU A 166 1.34 7.45 -13.63
N ASP A 167 0.15 7.84 -14.09
CA ASP A 167 -0.39 9.20 -13.97
C ASP A 167 -0.66 9.57 -12.49
N ILE A 168 -1.20 8.64 -11.69
CA ILE A 168 -1.37 8.83 -10.22
C ILE A 168 -0.02 8.96 -9.51
N PHE A 169 0.96 8.13 -9.90
CA PHE A 169 2.27 8.10 -9.26
C PHE A 169 3.12 9.33 -9.57
N ARG A 170 3.28 9.65 -10.86
CA ARG A 170 4.11 10.77 -11.33
C ARG A 170 3.41 12.12 -11.11
N GLY A 171 2.08 12.11 -11.07
CA GLY A 171 1.24 13.31 -11.11
C GLY A 171 0.95 13.69 -12.56
N VAL A 172 -0.25 14.22 -12.79
CA VAL A 172 -0.68 14.69 -14.11
C VAL A 172 -0.45 16.18 -14.27
N VAL A 173 -0.02 16.54 -15.47
CA VAL A 173 0.19 17.92 -15.91
C VAL A 173 -0.89 18.22 -16.95
N THR A 174 -1.57 19.37 -16.82
CA THR A 174 -2.56 19.80 -17.79
C THR A 174 -1.91 19.91 -19.18
N LYS A 175 -2.38 19.13 -20.16
CA LYS A 175 -2.05 19.39 -21.56
C LYS A 175 -2.75 20.70 -21.94
N GLY A 176 -1.99 21.80 -21.93
CA GLY A 176 -2.46 23.06 -22.46
C GLY A 176 -2.87 22.87 -23.93
N THR A 177 -4.05 23.33 -24.27
CA THR A 177 -4.52 23.47 -25.65
C THR A 177 -3.44 24.23 -26.42
N GLN A 178 -2.69 23.56 -27.31
CA GLN A 178 -1.99 24.26 -28.37
C GLN A 178 -3.05 24.66 -29.37
N ASP A 179 -3.63 25.84 -29.19
CA ASP A 179 -4.24 26.57 -30.29
C ASP A 179 -4.11 28.08 -30.04
N THR A 180 -3.18 28.65 -30.81
CA THR A 180 -3.19 30.01 -31.38
C THR A 180 -3.50 31.18 -30.45
N SER A 181 -2.47 31.72 -29.79
CA SER A 181 -2.30 33.17 -29.59
C SER A 181 -0.92 33.45 -28.99
N LEU A 182 -0.02 33.96 -29.84
CA LEU A 182 1.17 34.67 -29.38
C LEU A 182 0.68 35.97 -28.74
N GLU A 183 0.75 36.06 -27.41
CA GLU A 183 1.38 37.16 -26.68
C GLU A 183 1.09 37.09 -25.17
N HIS A 184 2.17 37.25 -24.39
CA HIS A 184 2.19 37.58 -22.96
C HIS A 184 1.47 36.64 -21.96
N SER A 185 2.16 35.60 -21.46
CA SER A 185 2.28 35.41 -20.00
C SER A 185 3.53 34.60 -19.60
N LEU A 186 4.44 35.24 -18.88
CA LEU A 186 5.54 34.62 -18.14
C LEU A 186 5.04 34.08 -16.80
N GLU A 187 3.92 33.35 -16.77
CA GLU A 187 3.45 32.69 -15.54
C GLU A 187 2.30 31.72 -15.85
N ASN A 188 2.62 30.54 -16.36
CA ASN A 188 1.72 29.39 -16.31
C ASN A 188 2.58 28.13 -16.30
N LYS A 189 3.33 27.90 -15.20
CA LYS A 189 3.80 26.54 -14.93
C LYS A 189 2.55 25.67 -14.81
N PRO A 190 2.43 24.60 -15.61
CA PRO A 190 1.24 23.78 -15.55
C PRO A 190 1.12 23.19 -14.14
N LYS A 191 -0.04 23.35 -13.51
CA LYS A 191 -0.28 22.85 -12.15
C LYS A 191 -0.27 21.32 -12.23
N THR A 192 0.57 20.69 -11.41
CA THR A 192 0.58 19.23 -11.27
C THR A 192 -0.35 18.82 -10.15
N ALA A 193 -1.27 17.89 -10.39
CA ALA A 193 -1.99 17.24 -9.31
C ALA A 193 -1.14 16.10 -8.77
N ALA A 194 -0.65 16.25 -7.54
CA ALA A 194 0.21 15.28 -6.87
C ALA A 194 -0.61 14.36 -5.95
N PHE A 195 -1.14 13.27 -6.52
CA PHE A 195 -1.95 12.27 -5.82
C PHE A 195 -1.10 11.42 -4.87
N PHE A 196 -0.11 10.70 -5.41
CA PHE A 196 0.75 9.80 -4.65
C PHE A 196 1.61 10.49 -3.57
N ARG A 197 1.97 11.75 -3.76
CA ARG A 197 2.78 12.53 -2.79
C ARG A 197 1.94 13.53 -1.99
N SER A 198 0.62 13.36 -1.95
CA SER A 198 -0.27 14.25 -1.21
C SER A 198 0.07 14.27 0.28
N SER A 199 -0.07 15.44 0.91
CA SER A 199 -0.02 15.57 2.36
C SER A 199 -1.30 15.05 3.03
N HIS A 200 -2.39 14.93 2.28
CA HIS A 200 -3.66 14.36 2.75
C HIS A 200 -3.58 12.83 2.76
N LEU A 201 -3.61 12.23 3.96
CA LEU A 201 -3.34 10.81 4.16
C LEU A 201 -4.33 9.90 3.40
N PRO A 202 -5.67 10.05 3.49
CA PRO A 202 -6.61 9.21 2.74
C PRO A 202 -6.34 9.19 1.23
N LEU A 203 -6.07 10.36 0.63
CA LEU A 203 -5.75 10.48 -0.79
C LEU A 203 -4.42 9.80 -1.14
N ARG A 204 -3.37 10.02 -0.34
CA ARG A 204 -2.06 9.36 -0.54
C ARG A 204 -2.19 7.83 -0.40
N PHE A 205 -2.96 7.37 0.57
CA PHE A 205 -3.16 5.95 0.86
C PHE A 205 -3.90 5.25 -0.29
N LEU A 206 -5.01 5.83 -0.77
CA LEU A 206 -5.73 5.35 -1.95
C LEU A 206 -4.84 5.33 -3.19
N SER A 207 -4.09 6.41 -3.42
CA SER A 207 -3.13 6.51 -4.53
C SER A 207 -2.09 5.39 -4.49
N THR A 208 -1.57 5.10 -3.29
CA THR A 208 -0.63 3.99 -3.06
C THR A 208 -1.25 2.65 -3.43
N LEU A 209 -2.48 2.36 -2.99
CA LEU A 209 -3.17 1.11 -3.33
C LEU A 209 -3.48 0.99 -4.83
N ILE A 210 -3.82 2.11 -5.49
CA ILE A 210 -4.05 2.13 -6.94
C ILE A 210 -2.76 1.79 -7.69
N VAL A 211 -1.63 2.41 -7.32
CA VAL A 211 -0.32 2.11 -7.91
C VAL A 211 0.04 0.64 -7.73
N LEU A 212 -0.10 0.10 -6.52
CA LEU A 212 0.14 -1.32 -6.24
C LEU A 212 -0.74 -2.24 -7.09
N LYS A 213 -1.96 -1.82 -7.43
CA LYS A 213 -2.90 -2.65 -8.20
C LYS A 213 -2.71 -2.55 -9.71
N THR A 214 -2.04 -1.51 -10.21
CA THR A 214 -2.05 -1.16 -11.64
C THR A 214 -0.67 -1.15 -12.29
N VAL A 215 0.39 -0.92 -11.53
CA VAL A 215 1.76 -0.81 -12.05
C VAL A 215 2.55 -2.09 -11.79
N THR A 216 3.45 -2.43 -12.70
CA THR A 216 4.36 -3.59 -12.60
C THR A 216 5.84 -3.20 -12.46
N GLN A 217 6.17 -1.92 -12.68
CA GLN A 217 7.54 -1.41 -12.56
C GLN A 217 8.04 -1.51 -11.11
N ALA A 218 9.18 -2.17 -10.90
CA ALA A 218 9.66 -2.54 -9.57
C ALA A 218 10.03 -1.33 -8.70
N ASP A 219 10.57 -0.26 -9.29
CA ASP A 219 10.91 1.00 -8.61
C ASP A 219 9.67 1.76 -8.13
N TYR A 220 8.54 1.62 -8.83
CA TYR A 220 7.27 2.25 -8.48
C TYR A 220 6.61 1.48 -7.35
N LEU A 221 6.61 0.16 -7.46
CA LEU A 221 6.11 -0.73 -6.41
C LEU A 221 6.92 -0.59 -5.13
N ALA A 222 8.25 -0.51 -5.20
CA ALA A 222 9.10 -0.29 -4.02
C ALA A 222 8.74 1.02 -3.31
N GLN A 223 8.64 2.13 -4.04
CA GLN A 223 8.23 3.42 -3.48
C GLN A 223 6.80 3.39 -2.90
N ALA A 224 5.88 2.68 -3.55
CA ALA A 224 4.53 2.52 -3.05
C ALA A 224 4.51 1.73 -1.72
N PHE A 225 5.28 0.64 -1.61
CA PHE A 225 5.41 -0.08 -0.35
C PHE A 225 6.12 0.74 0.73
N ASP A 226 7.12 1.55 0.37
CA ASP A 226 7.78 2.44 1.34
C ASP A 226 6.79 3.49 1.88
N SER A 227 5.98 4.09 1.00
CA SER A 227 4.91 5.02 1.42
C SER A 227 3.89 4.32 2.31
N LEU A 228 3.45 3.12 1.93
CA LEU A 228 2.51 2.33 2.72
C LEU A 228 3.07 2.00 4.11
N CYS A 229 4.31 1.51 4.19
CA CYS A 229 4.97 1.19 5.45
C CYS A 229 5.10 2.41 6.37
N LEU A 230 5.31 3.61 5.82
CA LEU A 230 5.32 4.85 6.60
C LEU A 230 3.94 5.18 7.13
N ASP A 231 2.91 5.11 6.28
CA ASP A 231 1.53 5.41 6.65
C ASP A 231 0.98 4.42 7.71
N LEU A 232 1.34 3.14 7.63
CA LEU A 232 0.90 2.10 8.56
C LEU A 232 1.51 2.20 9.97
N LYS A 233 2.46 3.11 10.20
CA LYS A 233 2.96 3.42 11.54
C LYS A 233 1.95 4.22 12.37
N THR A 234 0.98 4.87 11.73
CA THR A 234 -0.07 5.63 12.42
C THR A 234 -1.34 4.80 12.56
N ASP A 235 -2.11 5.05 13.62
CA ASP A 235 -3.40 4.35 13.79
C ASP A 235 -4.39 4.72 12.68
N GLU A 236 -4.36 5.96 12.19
CA GLU A 236 -5.18 6.41 11.06
C GLU A 236 -4.85 5.60 9.78
N GLY A 237 -3.57 5.38 9.47
CA GLY A 237 -3.16 4.57 8.33
C GLY A 237 -3.61 3.11 8.46
N LYS A 238 -3.57 2.54 9.67
CA LYS A 238 -4.10 1.19 9.93
C LYS A 238 -5.62 1.13 9.76
N ILE A 239 -6.36 2.18 10.14
CA ILE A 239 -7.80 2.26 9.91
C ILE A 239 -8.09 2.29 8.41
N LEU A 240 -7.39 3.13 7.63
CA LEU A 240 -7.54 3.21 6.18
C LEU A 240 -7.18 1.88 5.49
N PHE A 241 -6.17 1.16 5.99
CA PHE A 241 -5.81 -0.18 5.50
C PHE A 241 -6.99 -1.15 5.57
N LEU A 242 -7.73 -1.12 6.67
CA LEU A 242 -8.90 -1.97 6.89
C LEU A 242 -10.12 -1.46 6.11
N GLU A 243 -10.36 -0.16 6.13
CA GLU A 243 -11.47 0.49 5.43
C GLU A 243 -11.43 0.19 3.93
N TYR A 244 -10.25 0.35 3.31
CA TYR A 244 -10.03 0.05 1.90
C TYR A 244 -9.72 -1.41 1.63
N GLN A 245 -9.86 -2.30 2.63
CA GLN A 245 -9.66 -3.74 2.50
C GLN A 245 -8.32 -4.10 1.84
N ALA A 246 -7.20 -3.50 2.26
CA ALA A 246 -5.94 -3.57 1.52
C ALA A 246 -5.31 -4.98 1.43
N VAL A 247 -5.66 -5.92 2.32
CA VAL A 247 -5.05 -7.27 2.39
C VAL A 247 -4.93 -7.97 1.02
N PRO A 248 -5.96 -8.12 0.18
CA PRO A 248 -5.83 -8.77 -1.13
C PRO A 248 -4.90 -8.04 -2.10
N VAL A 249 -4.76 -6.71 -1.98
CA VAL A 249 -3.83 -5.92 -2.80
C VAL A 249 -2.39 -6.21 -2.39
N ILE A 250 -2.13 -6.28 -1.09
CA ILE A 250 -0.78 -6.61 -0.59
C ILE A 250 -0.41 -8.06 -0.93
N LEU A 251 -1.35 -8.99 -0.76
CA LEU A 251 -1.14 -10.41 -1.07
C LEU A 251 -0.84 -10.68 -2.54
N SER A 252 -1.31 -9.84 -3.48
CA SER A 252 -0.96 -10.03 -4.90
C SER A 252 0.53 -9.87 -5.18
N HIS A 253 1.27 -9.23 -4.27
CA HIS A 253 2.71 -9.01 -4.33
C HIS A 253 3.51 -9.95 -3.42
N LEU A 254 2.84 -10.74 -2.57
CA LEU A 254 3.48 -11.69 -1.68
C LEU A 254 3.87 -12.98 -2.43
N ARG A 255 4.85 -12.86 -3.34
CA ARG A 255 5.29 -13.94 -4.24
C ARG A 255 6.81 -13.96 -4.37
N ILE A 256 7.36 -15.17 -4.55
CA ILE A 256 8.82 -15.39 -4.70
C ILE A 256 9.36 -14.74 -5.98
N SER A 257 8.55 -14.61 -7.02
CA SER A 257 8.91 -13.90 -8.25
C SER A 257 9.29 -12.43 -7.99
N SER A 258 8.83 -11.87 -6.88
CA SER A 258 9.05 -10.48 -6.49
C SER A 258 10.08 -10.35 -5.37
N LYS A 259 11.20 -11.12 -5.44
CA LYS A 259 12.19 -11.21 -4.34
C LYS A 259 12.63 -9.86 -3.77
N GLY A 260 12.85 -8.86 -4.63
CA GLY A 260 13.28 -7.52 -4.21
C GLY A 260 12.21 -6.71 -3.46
N LEU A 261 10.93 -7.04 -3.61
CA LEU A 261 9.80 -6.36 -2.96
C LEU A 261 9.28 -7.12 -1.73
N LEU A 262 9.59 -8.42 -1.64
CA LEU A 262 9.06 -9.32 -0.60
C LEU A 262 9.31 -8.81 0.83
N PRO A 263 10.48 -8.22 1.18
CA PRO A 263 10.68 -7.59 2.48
C PRO A 263 9.65 -6.49 2.77
N ASN A 264 9.45 -5.54 1.84
CA ASN A 264 8.55 -4.40 2.04
C ASN A 264 7.07 -4.85 2.12
N VAL A 265 6.69 -5.88 1.35
CA VAL A 265 5.35 -6.48 1.41
C VAL A 265 5.08 -7.06 2.80
N ILE A 266 6.02 -7.85 3.31
CA ILE A 266 5.90 -8.48 4.63
C ILE A 266 5.96 -7.42 5.74
N ASP A 267 6.82 -6.40 5.61
CA ASP A 267 6.90 -5.31 6.57
C ASP A 267 5.59 -4.52 6.66
N SER A 268 4.92 -4.31 5.52
CA SER A 268 3.59 -3.68 5.49
C SER A 268 2.56 -4.51 6.29
N LEU A 269 2.55 -5.83 6.10
CA LEU A 269 1.67 -6.72 6.87
C LEU A 269 2.03 -6.75 8.36
N LEU A 270 3.32 -6.70 8.69
CA LEU A 270 3.78 -6.68 10.07
C LEU A 270 3.42 -5.40 10.81
N GLN A 271 3.38 -4.24 10.15
CA GLN A 271 2.92 -2.99 10.79
C GLN A 271 1.49 -3.13 11.34
N MET A 272 0.64 -3.92 10.66
CA MET A 272 -0.72 -4.22 11.13
C MET A 272 -0.77 -5.18 12.32
N THR A 273 0.33 -5.88 12.63
CA THR A 273 0.42 -6.79 13.78
C THR A 273 0.82 -6.12 15.09
N VAL A 274 1.24 -4.86 15.03
CA VAL A 274 1.58 -4.03 16.19
C VAL A 274 0.31 -3.81 17.04
N GLU A 275 0.44 -4.00 18.36
CA GLU A 275 -0.65 -3.88 19.31
C GLU A 275 -1.38 -2.53 19.14
N SER A 276 -2.65 -2.60 18.76
CA SER A 276 -3.53 -1.47 18.45
C SER A 276 -4.97 -1.96 18.28
N LYS A 277 -5.94 -1.05 18.25
CA LYS A 277 -7.37 -1.39 18.01
C LYS A 277 -7.60 -2.04 16.64
N SER A 278 -6.69 -1.84 15.70
CA SER A 278 -6.75 -2.38 14.34
C SER A 278 -6.21 -3.82 14.23
N LEU A 279 -5.55 -4.35 15.27
CA LEU A 279 -4.95 -5.69 15.23
C LEU A 279 -5.98 -6.78 14.99
N GLN A 280 -7.05 -6.83 15.81
CA GLN A 280 -8.05 -7.89 15.68
C GLN A 280 -8.79 -7.83 14.34
N PRO A 281 -9.30 -6.66 13.88
CA PRO A 281 -9.90 -6.55 12.55
C PRO A 281 -8.94 -6.94 11.41
N PHE A 282 -7.63 -6.69 11.55
CA PHE A 282 -6.64 -7.13 10.60
C PHE A 282 -6.49 -8.66 10.56
N LEU A 283 -6.41 -9.31 11.72
CA LEU A 283 -6.36 -10.77 11.79
C LEU A 283 -7.63 -11.39 11.21
N ASP A 284 -8.80 -10.80 11.46
CA ASP A 284 -10.06 -11.22 10.85
C ASP A 284 -10.02 -11.06 9.32
N ALA A 285 -9.50 -9.93 8.82
CA ALA A 285 -9.31 -9.69 7.38
C ALA A 285 -8.30 -10.66 6.73
N CYS A 286 -7.36 -11.22 7.50
CA CYS A 286 -6.44 -12.27 7.07
C CYS A 286 -7.00 -13.70 7.21
N SER A 287 -8.11 -13.88 7.93
CA SER A 287 -8.71 -15.18 8.25
C SER A 287 -9.54 -15.75 7.09
N ASN A 288 -8.91 -15.92 5.92
CA ASN A 288 -9.56 -16.41 4.70
C ASN A 288 -8.65 -17.26 3.82
N THR A 289 -9.26 -18.00 2.89
CA THR A 289 -8.59 -18.89 1.93
C THR A 289 -7.47 -18.22 1.13
N LEU A 290 -7.65 -16.97 0.67
CA LEU A 290 -6.65 -16.29 -0.16
C LEU A 290 -5.35 -16.08 0.61
N PHE A 291 -5.43 -15.61 1.86
CA PHE A 291 -4.26 -15.38 2.70
C PHE A 291 -3.50 -16.69 2.95
N PHE A 292 -4.19 -17.71 3.45
CA PHE A 292 -3.58 -18.99 3.80
C PHE A 292 -2.99 -19.73 2.60
N ARG A 293 -3.69 -19.71 1.45
CA ARG A 293 -3.16 -20.21 0.18
C ARG A 293 -1.87 -19.49 -0.21
N THR A 294 -1.84 -18.16 -0.08
CA THR A 294 -0.65 -17.36 -0.44
C THR A 294 0.53 -17.70 0.47
N CYS A 295 0.33 -17.81 1.78
CA CYS A 295 1.37 -18.26 2.72
C CYS A 295 1.86 -19.68 2.39
N SER A 296 0.95 -20.58 2.06
CA SER A 296 1.26 -21.96 1.70
C SER A 296 2.12 -22.05 0.43
N VAL A 297 1.82 -21.24 -0.59
CA VAL A 297 2.67 -21.13 -1.78
C VAL A 297 4.05 -20.56 -1.42
N LEU A 298 4.11 -19.51 -0.59
CA LEU A 298 5.36 -18.88 -0.20
C LEU A 298 6.27 -19.81 0.61
N LEU A 299 5.71 -20.57 1.56
CA LEU A 299 6.48 -21.48 2.40
C LEU A 299 6.98 -22.73 1.64
N ARG A 300 6.37 -23.08 0.50
CA ARG A 300 6.89 -24.16 -0.39
C ARG A 300 8.10 -23.69 -1.22
N ALA A 301 8.42 -22.40 -1.20
CA ALA A 301 9.54 -21.87 -1.96
C ALA A 301 10.87 -22.50 -1.53
N PRO A 302 11.62 -23.13 -2.43
CA PRO A 302 12.99 -23.51 -2.10
C PRO A 302 13.80 -22.23 -1.84
N LYS A 303 14.56 -22.21 -0.74
CA LYS A 303 15.42 -21.08 -0.33
C LYS A 303 14.65 -19.78 -0.06
N LEU A 304 13.48 -19.87 0.59
CA LEU A 304 12.85 -18.69 1.18
C LEU A 304 13.84 -18.03 2.15
N ASP A 305 13.99 -16.71 2.04
CA ASP A 305 14.85 -15.96 2.94
C ASP A 305 14.41 -16.13 4.39
N LEU A 306 15.37 -16.37 5.28
CA LEU A 306 15.09 -16.67 6.68
C LEU A 306 14.41 -15.50 7.40
N GLN A 307 14.78 -14.25 7.10
CA GLN A 307 14.15 -13.09 7.73
C GLN A 307 12.70 -12.95 7.27
N ILE A 308 12.40 -13.26 6.01
CA ILE A 308 11.02 -13.31 5.51
C ILE A 308 10.21 -14.40 6.22
N LEU A 309 10.80 -15.59 6.39
CA LEU A 309 10.16 -16.69 7.10
C LEU A 309 9.87 -16.33 8.56
N GLU A 310 10.83 -15.73 9.26
CA GLU A 310 10.67 -15.28 10.64
C GLU A 310 9.54 -14.25 10.76
N LYS A 311 9.54 -13.23 9.91
CA LYS A 311 8.48 -12.22 9.87
C LYS A 311 7.10 -12.81 9.55
N LEU A 312 7.02 -13.74 8.60
CA LEU A 312 5.77 -14.45 8.29
C LEU A 312 5.30 -15.31 9.48
N SER A 313 6.22 -15.95 10.20
CA SER A 313 5.91 -16.79 11.35
C SER A 313 5.20 -16.01 12.47
N ILE A 314 5.50 -14.71 12.64
CA ILE A 314 4.81 -13.84 13.61
C ILE A 314 3.32 -13.70 13.26
N ILE A 315 3.01 -13.47 11.98
CA ILE A 315 1.63 -13.30 11.51
C ILE A 315 0.87 -14.62 11.65
N LEU A 316 1.48 -15.74 11.23
CA LEU A 316 0.89 -17.08 11.36
C LEU A 316 0.67 -17.47 12.82
N GLN A 317 1.60 -17.11 13.71
CA GLN A 317 1.46 -17.35 15.14
C GLN A 317 0.26 -16.61 15.71
N LYS A 318 0.05 -15.33 15.36
CA LYS A 318 -1.14 -14.58 15.79
C LYS A 318 -2.42 -15.19 15.23
N LEU A 319 -2.44 -15.58 13.95
CA LEU A 319 -3.60 -16.22 13.32
C LEU A 319 -3.94 -17.60 13.93
N SER A 320 -2.93 -18.34 14.40
CA SER A 320 -3.13 -19.67 15.02
C SER A 320 -3.92 -19.61 16.33
N LYS A 321 -3.97 -18.46 17.00
CA LYS A 321 -4.76 -18.25 18.23
C LYS A 321 -6.26 -18.21 17.95
N ILE A 322 -6.67 -17.92 16.72
CA ILE A 322 -8.07 -17.84 16.31
C ILE A 322 -8.57 -19.26 16.01
N LYS A 323 -9.48 -19.77 16.85
CA LYS A 323 -9.95 -21.17 16.77
C LYS A 323 -10.53 -21.54 15.40
N SER A 324 -11.28 -20.63 14.77
CA SER A 324 -11.88 -20.86 13.44
C SER A 324 -10.85 -21.00 12.32
N ASN A 325 -9.61 -20.56 12.51
CA ASN A 325 -8.55 -20.65 11.51
C ASN A 325 -7.88 -22.03 11.44
N LYS A 326 -8.09 -22.91 12.43
CA LYS A 326 -7.50 -24.26 12.42
C LYS A 326 -7.79 -25.02 11.11
N LYS A 327 -9.04 -24.94 10.63
CA LYS A 327 -9.45 -25.52 9.33
C LYS A 327 -8.64 -24.98 8.15
N LEU A 328 -8.21 -23.71 8.18
CA LEU A 328 -7.41 -23.10 7.11
C LEU A 328 -5.95 -23.54 7.19
N PHE A 329 -5.38 -23.69 8.41
CA PHE A 329 -4.05 -24.29 8.59
C PHE A 329 -4.00 -25.74 8.09
N GLU A 330 -5.07 -26.49 8.28
CA GLU A 330 -5.22 -27.87 7.79
C GLU A 330 -5.41 -27.91 6.27
N LEU A 331 -6.39 -27.18 5.75
CA LEU A 331 -6.73 -27.13 4.32
C LEU A 331 -5.54 -26.77 3.43
N PHE A 332 -4.66 -25.87 3.89
CA PHE A 332 -3.48 -25.45 3.15
C PHE A 332 -2.18 -26.11 3.62
N THR A 333 -2.29 -27.18 4.41
CA THR A 333 -1.19 -28.01 4.93
C THR A 333 -0.09 -27.20 5.63
N LEU A 334 -0.41 -26.01 6.13
CA LEU A 334 0.56 -25.11 6.74
C LEU A 334 1.18 -25.72 7.99
N HIS A 335 0.37 -26.44 8.76
CA HIS A 335 0.81 -27.09 9.98
C HIS A 335 1.96 -28.09 9.75
N LEU A 336 1.86 -28.95 8.72
CA LEU A 336 2.93 -29.88 8.35
C LEU A 336 4.20 -29.16 7.89
N MET A 337 4.04 -28.09 7.11
CA MET A 337 5.16 -27.30 6.63
C MET A 337 5.89 -26.62 7.79
N LEU A 338 5.15 -26.06 8.75
CA LEU A 338 5.73 -25.42 9.94
C LEU A 338 6.40 -26.45 10.86
N GLN A 339 5.89 -27.68 10.97
CA GLN A 339 6.56 -28.78 11.68
C GLN A 339 7.90 -29.13 11.03
N GLU A 340 7.95 -29.26 9.71
CA GLU A 340 9.20 -29.58 9.02
C GLU A 340 10.22 -28.44 9.11
N ILE A 341 9.76 -27.19 9.04
CA ILE A 341 10.61 -26.01 9.27
C ILE A 341 11.12 -26.03 10.71
N GLN A 342 10.28 -26.30 11.71
CA GLN A 342 10.68 -26.37 13.11
C GLN A 342 11.75 -27.45 13.35
N ARG A 343 11.62 -28.61 12.72
CA ARG A 343 12.58 -29.72 12.82
C ARG A 343 13.95 -29.39 12.21
N THR A 344 13.97 -28.52 11.19
CA THR A 344 15.19 -28.20 10.41
C THR A 344 15.82 -26.85 10.78
N THR A 345 15.14 -26.02 11.57
CA THR A 345 15.63 -24.70 11.99
C THR A 345 16.73 -24.82 13.04
N HIS A 346 17.82 -24.08 12.86
CA HIS A 346 18.91 -24.04 13.85
C HIS A 346 18.45 -23.35 15.16
N PRO A 347 18.83 -23.87 16.35
CA PRO A 347 18.40 -23.31 17.64
C PRO A 347 18.75 -21.84 17.88
N GLU A 348 19.77 -21.31 17.20
CA GLU A 348 20.17 -19.89 17.28
C GLU A 348 19.10 -18.93 16.74
N HIS A 349 18.18 -19.41 15.90
CA HIS A 349 17.04 -18.64 15.42
C HIS A 349 15.89 -18.67 16.44
N ALA A 350 16.18 -18.23 17.66
CA ALA A 350 15.30 -18.36 18.81
C ALA A 350 13.90 -17.77 18.57
N PHE A 351 13.80 -16.60 17.93
CA PHE A 351 12.51 -15.96 17.62
C PHE A 351 11.64 -16.79 16.67
N LEU A 352 12.24 -17.33 15.59
CA LEU A 352 11.56 -18.23 14.68
C LEU A 352 11.10 -19.49 15.41
N CYS A 353 11.99 -20.13 16.19
CA CYS A 353 11.65 -21.32 16.99
C CYS A 353 10.47 -21.06 17.94
N ILE A 354 10.46 -19.93 18.66
CA ILE A 354 9.38 -19.53 19.57
C ILE A 354 8.04 -19.42 18.81
N ASN A 355 8.04 -18.73 17.66
CA ASN A 355 6.83 -18.54 16.88
C ASN A 355 6.29 -19.86 16.32
N LEU A 356 7.18 -20.74 15.82
CA LEU A 356 6.81 -22.06 15.31
C LEU A 356 6.23 -22.93 16.43
N ASN A 357 6.91 -23.02 17.58
CA ASN A 357 6.44 -23.79 18.73
C ASN A 357 5.08 -23.30 19.22
N SER A 358 4.90 -21.98 19.35
CA SER A 358 3.63 -21.39 19.76
C SER A 358 2.51 -21.67 18.74
N THR A 359 2.82 -21.61 17.45
CA THR A 359 1.85 -21.94 16.39
C THR A 359 1.41 -23.40 16.49
N LEU A 360 2.36 -24.33 16.57
CA LEU A 360 2.06 -25.77 16.65
C LEU A 360 1.33 -26.14 17.95
N PHE A 361 1.63 -25.45 19.05
CA PHE A 361 0.89 -25.58 20.30
C PHE A 361 -0.57 -25.14 20.16
N ASN A 362 -0.82 -23.96 19.60
CA ASN A 362 -2.20 -23.46 19.41
C ASN A 362 -3.03 -24.37 18.49
N LEU A 363 -2.37 -25.01 17.52
CA LEU A 363 -2.98 -26.00 16.63
C LEU A 363 -3.21 -27.37 17.31
N GLY A 364 -2.64 -27.62 18.50
CA GLY A 364 -2.80 -28.88 19.23
C GLY A 364 -1.85 -29.99 18.76
N LEU A 365 -0.77 -29.64 18.05
CA LEU A 365 0.14 -30.60 17.43
C LEU A 365 1.39 -30.88 18.28
N THR A 366 1.66 -30.06 19.29
CA THR A 366 2.63 -30.38 20.34
C THR A 366 1.88 -30.88 21.56
N LYS A 367 2.03 -32.17 21.89
CA LYS A 367 1.75 -32.63 23.25
C LYS A 367 2.79 -31.98 24.16
N CYS A 368 2.36 -31.28 25.20
CA CYS A 368 3.24 -30.97 26.32
C CYS A 368 3.70 -32.33 26.85
N GLY A 369 4.90 -32.77 26.47
CA GLY A 369 5.56 -33.84 27.21
C GLY A 369 5.73 -33.31 28.63
N PRO A 370 5.31 -34.04 29.68
CA PRO A 370 5.73 -33.65 31.01
C PRO A 370 7.25 -33.57 30.98
N LEU A 371 7.80 -32.45 31.46
CA LEU A 371 9.22 -32.33 31.79
C LEU A 371 9.61 -33.66 32.46
N ALA A 372 10.44 -34.44 31.77
CA ALA A 372 11.00 -35.63 32.39
C ALA A 372 11.63 -35.16 33.70
N PRO A 373 11.26 -35.74 34.86
CA PRO A 373 11.98 -35.44 36.08
C PRO A 373 13.44 -35.80 35.79
N ALA A 374 14.34 -34.86 36.05
CA ALA A 374 15.76 -35.12 36.00
C ALA A 374 16.03 -36.36 36.86
N ALA A 375 16.26 -37.50 36.20
CA ALA A 375 16.80 -38.67 36.85
C ALA A 375 18.24 -38.31 37.21
N GLY A 376 18.53 -38.31 38.51
CA GLY A 376 19.81 -37.91 39.05
C GLY A 376 20.96 -38.78 38.58
N HIS A 377 22.14 -38.19 38.64
CA HIS A 377 23.35 -38.80 39.16
C HIS A 377 24.08 -37.77 40.01
#